data_AF-A0A7M3M1F7-F1
#
_entry.id   AF-A0A7M3M1F7-F1
#
_cell.length_a   1.000
_cell.length_b   1.000
_cell.length_c   1.000
_cell.angle_alpha   90.00
_cell.angle_beta   90.00
_cell.angle_gamma   90.00
#
_symmetry.space_group_name_H-M   'P 1'
#
loop_
_entity.id
_entity.type
_entity.pdbx_description
1 polymer ?
#
loop_
_entity_poly.entity_id
_entity_poly.type
_entity_poly.pdbx_seq_one_letter_code
_entity_poly.pdbx_strand_id
1 'polypeptide(L)'
;MHAVPLKSSPTHPARPPSIRCAVPMDWCGDRVRSRSPLAGGKVDTEWLAAFLREKYAPAHGRSAWTGVKPVPAGHLLSLDTAGRASLIPWWSPTKRTPVDASVALRRALGEGVRVRVEGVTATTDLAGMDSTTLALLAAQCGPVTGITLHPAGVSHGGDLDYARALTVPGLHRVALPLTPRHLPFTEADVALPATDEPAPSTPVWSMLSNQLWEMATAGSACHLTGDGGDGLFLSAPTHLASLVHQVRWLRLLRDAMDWARLRRQSPRPLISAALRGNTAQIGRTARPRPAWLSVPVPAVSVPEGSDVDAVFVASIQNLARSAYAEIQLADSLNISLHNPYFDGAVLDAVVSAPAEQRFSARRYKPLLADTFADLLPAAHLTRATKGLFVGDFHQGLRLNLRRVLDLADGRLAALGLVSPAPLRATIHAASLGRKRFGPRCYRRLPPKGG
;
A
#
# COMPACT_ATOMS: atom_id res chain seq x y z
N MET A 1 -44.96 39.32 -25.57
CA MET A 1 -45.02 40.80 -25.71
C MET A 1 -44.44 41.42 -24.46
N HIS A 2 -43.30 42.10 -24.63
CA HIS A 2 -42.74 43.23 -23.87
C HIS A 2 -42.77 43.24 -22.32
N ALA A 3 -41.76 43.72 -21.61
CA ALA A 3 -40.37 44.11 -21.87
C ALA A 3 -39.78 44.43 -20.49
N VAL A 4 -38.54 44.03 -20.28
CA VAL A 4 -37.69 44.49 -19.16
C VAL A 4 -37.19 45.91 -19.47
N PRO A 5 -36.99 46.76 -18.45
CA PRO A 5 -35.79 47.60 -18.46
C PRO A 5 -34.97 47.54 -17.16
N LEU A 6 -33.71 47.91 -17.34
CA LEU A 6 -32.51 47.68 -16.55
C LEU A 6 -32.24 48.71 -15.43
N LYS A 7 -31.41 48.23 -14.48
CA LYS A 7 -30.30 48.89 -13.75
C LYS A 7 -30.62 49.94 -12.66
N SER A 8 -30.20 49.59 -11.44
CA SER A 8 -29.17 50.35 -10.68
C SER A 8 -28.62 49.51 -9.51
N SER A 9 -27.30 49.46 -9.38
CA SER A 9 -26.55 48.84 -8.27
C SER A 9 -26.93 49.40 -6.89
N PRO A 10 -26.70 48.65 -5.80
CA PRO A 10 -25.80 49.22 -4.79
C PRO A 10 -24.93 48.20 -4.00
N THR A 11 -23.69 48.62 -3.77
CA THR A 11 -22.90 48.56 -2.52
C THR A 11 -22.82 47.26 -1.69
N HIS A 12 -21.57 46.82 -1.47
CA HIS A 12 -21.12 45.87 -0.43
C HIS A 12 -21.70 46.15 0.97
N PRO A 13 -22.12 45.10 1.72
CA PRO A 13 -22.13 45.14 3.17
C PRO A 13 -20.88 44.50 3.78
N ALA A 14 -20.38 45.16 4.82
CA ALA A 14 -19.16 44.90 5.57
C ALA A 14 -19.15 43.53 6.29
N ARG A 15 -17.95 42.99 6.48
CA ARG A 15 -17.68 41.80 7.32
C ARG A 15 -18.09 42.07 8.78
N PRO A 16 -18.77 41.12 9.47
CA PRO A 16 -19.00 41.24 10.90
C PRO A 16 -17.69 41.04 11.69
N PRO A 17 -17.55 41.65 12.88
CA PRO A 17 -16.33 41.64 13.66
C PRO A 17 -16.06 40.23 14.22
N SER A 18 -14.81 39.77 14.08
CA SER A 18 -14.35 38.51 14.66
C SER A 18 -14.29 38.64 16.19
N ILE A 19 -15.26 38.06 16.89
CA ILE A 19 -15.14 37.79 18.33
C ILE A 19 -14.10 36.67 18.47
N ARG A 20 -12.90 37.02 18.95
CA ARG A 20 -11.89 36.04 19.37
C ARG A 20 -12.34 35.39 20.67
N CYS A 21 -13.02 34.26 20.59
CA CYS A 21 -13.04 33.29 21.68
C CYS A 21 -11.78 32.43 21.58
N ALA A 22 -10.81 32.70 22.46
CA ALA A 22 -9.63 31.87 22.67
C ALA A 22 -10.02 30.63 23.48
N VAL A 23 -10.68 29.67 22.85
CA VAL A 23 -10.74 28.28 23.31
C VAL A 23 -10.04 27.47 22.21
N PRO A 24 -9.05 26.61 22.52
CA PRO A 24 -8.50 25.71 21.52
C PRO A 24 -9.64 24.81 21.03
N MET A 25 -10.14 25.10 19.82
CA MET A 25 -11.12 24.25 19.15
C MET A 25 -10.36 23.07 18.55
N ASP A 26 -10.68 21.87 19.02
CA ASP A 26 -10.21 20.64 18.40
C ASP A 26 -11.05 20.33 17.16
N TRP A 27 -10.41 20.11 16.02
CA TRP A 27 -11.06 19.90 14.72
C TRP A 27 -10.91 18.44 14.26
N CYS A 28 -12.01 17.76 13.90
CA CYS A 28 -12.03 16.34 13.50
C CYS A 28 -12.61 16.09 12.11
N GLY A 29 -12.10 15.05 11.41
CA GLY A 29 -12.46 14.63 10.05
C GLY A 29 -11.28 14.02 9.26
N ASP A 30 -11.47 13.75 7.98
CA ASP A 30 -10.84 12.65 7.25
C ASP A 30 -9.50 12.98 6.54
N ARG A 31 -9.24 14.25 6.20
CA ARG A 31 -8.03 14.67 5.46
C ARG A 31 -7.08 15.50 6.31
N VAL A 32 -5.81 15.10 6.35
CA VAL A 32 -4.77 15.78 7.13
C VAL A 32 -4.34 17.08 6.44
N ARG A 33 -4.21 17.07 5.10
CA ARG A 33 -3.79 18.25 4.33
C ARG A 33 -4.79 19.40 4.37
N SER A 34 -6.10 19.12 4.38
CA SER A 34 -7.11 20.19 4.47
C SER A 34 -7.10 20.91 5.83
N ARG A 35 -6.59 20.24 6.87
CA ARG A 35 -6.47 20.78 8.23
C ARG A 35 -5.12 21.38 8.57
N SER A 36 -4.06 20.98 7.89
CA SER A 36 -2.74 21.50 8.21
C SER A 36 -2.68 23.04 8.27
N PRO A 37 -3.40 23.83 7.43
CA PRO A 37 -3.41 25.28 7.56
C PRO A 37 -3.97 25.78 8.91
N LEU A 38 -4.93 25.05 9.51
CA LEU A 38 -5.50 25.37 10.81
C LEU A 38 -4.52 25.12 11.97
N ALA A 39 -3.55 24.23 11.77
CA ALA A 39 -2.46 23.94 12.71
C ALA A 39 -1.16 24.70 12.36
N GLY A 40 -1.21 25.68 11.45
CA GLY A 40 -0.07 26.50 11.04
C GLY A 40 0.72 25.97 9.83
N GLY A 41 0.31 24.85 9.22
CA GLY A 41 0.77 24.38 7.90
C GLY A 41 2.23 23.92 7.84
N LYS A 42 2.85 23.63 9.00
CA LYS A 42 4.25 23.22 9.06
C LYS A 42 4.39 21.69 8.92
N VAL A 43 5.39 21.27 8.15
CA VAL A 43 5.76 19.85 7.99
C VAL A 43 6.47 19.36 9.25
N ASP A 44 6.12 18.17 9.71
CA ASP A 44 6.81 17.49 10.81
C ASP A 44 8.10 16.82 10.32
N THR A 45 9.24 17.42 10.66
CA THR A 45 10.57 16.95 10.25
C THR A 45 10.97 15.61 10.87
N GLU A 46 10.48 15.29 12.08
CA GLU A 46 10.78 14.02 12.74
C GLU A 46 10.00 12.87 12.10
N TRP A 47 8.72 13.10 11.81
CA TRP A 47 7.91 12.16 11.04
C TRP A 47 8.53 11.92 9.67
N LEU A 48 8.96 12.99 8.98
CA LEU A 48 9.55 12.88 7.65
C LEU A 48 10.91 12.18 7.67
N ALA A 49 11.73 12.40 8.71
CA ALA A 49 12.98 11.64 8.91
C ALA A 49 12.72 10.14 9.09
N ALA A 50 11.71 9.76 9.88
CA ALA A 50 11.29 8.38 10.05
C ALA A 50 10.75 7.77 8.75
N PHE A 51 9.93 8.52 8.00
CA PHE A 51 9.41 8.10 6.70
C PHE A 51 10.54 7.87 5.66
N LEU A 52 11.50 8.80 5.56
CA LEU A 52 12.66 8.67 4.68
C LEU A 52 13.57 7.50 5.06
N ARG A 53 13.61 7.17 6.35
CA ARG A 53 14.34 6.02 6.88
C ARG A 53 13.67 4.70 6.51
N GLU A 54 12.37 4.60 6.78
CA GLU A 54 11.55 3.40 6.57
C GLU A 54 10.11 3.82 6.25
N LYS A 55 9.76 3.82 4.97
CA LYS A 55 8.46 4.26 4.43
C LYS A 55 7.23 3.66 5.14
N TYR A 56 7.32 2.39 5.51
CA TYR A 56 6.22 1.63 6.13
C TYR A 56 6.27 1.62 7.66
N ALA A 57 7.14 2.41 8.27
CA ALA A 57 7.23 2.54 9.72
C ALA A 57 7.58 3.99 10.13
N PRO A 58 6.75 4.98 9.78
CA PRO A 58 6.95 6.35 10.25
C PRO A 58 6.77 6.42 11.78
N ALA A 59 7.12 7.56 12.37
CA ALA A 59 7.02 7.79 13.80
C ALA A 59 5.57 7.62 14.31
N HIS A 60 5.38 6.75 15.29
CA HIS A 60 4.07 6.40 15.83
C HIS A 60 3.36 7.60 16.46
N GLY A 61 2.04 7.72 16.26
CA GLY A 61 1.22 8.79 16.84
C GLY A 61 1.48 10.19 16.25
N ARG A 62 2.27 10.27 15.16
CA ARG A 62 2.57 11.51 14.44
C ARG A 62 2.00 11.46 13.03
N SER A 63 1.79 12.62 12.43
CA SER A 63 1.48 12.78 11.00
C SER A 63 2.58 13.55 10.29
N ALA A 64 2.46 13.72 8.97
CA ALA A 64 3.36 14.54 8.18
C ALA A 64 3.32 16.04 8.57
N TRP A 65 2.39 16.46 9.43
CA TRP A 65 2.14 17.85 9.78
C TRP A 65 2.24 18.08 11.29
N THR A 66 2.94 19.13 11.68
CA THR A 66 3.07 19.52 13.08
C THR A 66 1.71 19.91 13.65
N GLY A 67 1.41 19.45 14.87
CA GLY A 67 0.15 19.76 15.55
C GLY A 67 -1.05 18.93 15.09
N VAL A 68 -0.89 18.04 14.11
CA VAL A 68 -1.97 17.13 13.67
C VAL A 68 -1.65 15.70 14.10
N LYS A 69 -2.51 15.14 14.96
CA LYS A 69 -2.38 13.78 15.49
C LYS A 69 -3.37 12.84 14.79
N PRO A 70 -2.92 11.70 14.24
CA PRO A 70 -3.84 10.71 13.69
C PRO A 70 -4.58 9.98 14.80
N VAL A 71 -5.86 9.68 14.58
CA VAL A 71 -6.58 8.69 15.39
C VAL A 71 -6.05 7.30 15.01
N PRO A 72 -5.54 6.51 15.96
CA PRO A 72 -5.05 5.17 15.64
C PRO A 72 -6.16 4.30 15.06
N ALA A 73 -5.85 3.50 14.04
CA ALA A 73 -6.82 2.55 13.49
C ALA A 73 -7.29 1.57 14.58
N GLY A 74 -8.56 1.16 14.51
CA GLY A 74 -9.19 0.33 15.55
C GLY A 74 -9.52 1.08 16.85
N HIS A 75 -9.42 2.42 16.86
CA HIS A 75 -9.82 3.27 17.99
C HIS A 75 -10.96 4.21 17.62
N LEU A 76 -11.83 4.46 18.58
CA LEU A 76 -12.88 5.46 18.55
C LEU A 76 -12.36 6.70 19.27
N LEU A 77 -12.45 7.86 18.63
CA LEU A 77 -12.25 9.15 19.29
C LEU A 77 -13.59 9.65 19.81
N SER A 78 -13.73 9.76 21.13
CA SER A 78 -14.88 10.36 21.78
C SER A 78 -14.49 11.74 22.31
N LEU A 79 -15.28 12.76 21.95
CA LEU A 79 -15.16 14.13 22.43
C LEU A 79 -16.36 14.42 23.33
N ASP A 80 -16.11 14.83 24.57
CA ASP A 80 -17.20 15.28 25.44
C ASP A 80 -17.62 16.73 25.13
N THR A 81 -18.73 17.17 25.71
CA THR A 81 -19.25 18.54 25.54
C THR A 81 -18.35 19.63 26.12
N ALA A 82 -17.35 19.25 26.93
CA ALA A 82 -16.31 20.12 27.45
C ALA A 82 -15.04 20.15 26.57
N GLY A 83 -15.03 19.41 25.45
CA GLY A 83 -13.89 19.33 24.53
C GLY A 83 -12.79 18.35 24.95
N ARG A 84 -13.02 17.49 25.94
CA ARG A 84 -12.03 16.46 26.31
C ARG A 84 -12.11 15.29 25.33
N ALA A 85 -10.95 14.98 24.75
CA ALA A 85 -10.76 13.83 23.88
C ALA A 85 -10.39 12.57 24.66
N SER A 86 -11.05 11.45 24.33
CA SER A 86 -10.69 10.11 24.79
C SER A 86 -10.59 9.15 23.62
N LEU A 87 -9.61 8.26 23.64
CA LEU A 87 -9.40 7.22 22.64
C LEU A 87 -9.78 5.87 23.25
N ILE A 88 -10.74 5.18 22.64
CA ILE A 88 -11.26 3.89 23.11
C ILE A 88 -10.97 2.84 22.05
N PRO A 89 -10.22 1.76 22.35
CA PRO A 89 -10.12 0.61 21.46
C PRO A 89 -11.52 0.03 21.22
N TRP A 90 -11.96 -0.08 19.96
CA TRP A 90 -13.30 -0.59 19.63
C TRP A 90 -13.27 -1.95 18.92
N TRP A 91 -12.10 -2.40 18.50
CA TRP A 91 -11.94 -3.67 17.79
C TRP A 91 -10.74 -4.45 18.33
N SER A 92 -10.94 -5.76 18.44
CA SER A 92 -9.89 -6.75 18.66
C SER A 92 -10.18 -8.00 17.81
N PRO A 93 -9.15 -8.68 17.30
CA PRO A 93 -9.35 -9.84 16.44
C PRO A 93 -9.95 -11.01 17.24
N THR A 94 -10.99 -11.64 16.68
CA THR A 94 -11.57 -12.87 17.22
C THR A 94 -11.00 -14.09 16.48
N LYS A 95 -10.77 -15.20 17.18
CA LYS A 95 -10.24 -16.43 16.55
C LYS A 95 -11.36 -17.30 16.00
N ARG A 96 -11.15 -17.81 14.78
CA ARG A 96 -12.10 -18.68 14.05
C ARG A 96 -11.42 -19.97 13.63
N THR A 97 -12.22 -20.99 13.33
CA THR A 97 -11.70 -22.19 12.69
C THR A 97 -11.20 -21.85 11.27
N PRO A 98 -10.28 -22.66 10.72
CA PRO A 98 -9.93 -22.65 9.31
C PRO A 98 -11.06 -22.38 8.30
N VAL A 99 -12.15 -23.12 8.46
CA VAL A 99 -13.28 -23.10 7.54
C VAL A 99 -14.05 -21.80 7.72
N ASP A 100 -14.36 -21.43 8.96
CA ASP A 100 -15.11 -20.21 9.26
C ASP A 100 -14.36 -18.94 8.86
N ALA A 101 -13.03 -18.92 9.03
CA ALA A 101 -12.20 -17.80 8.59
C ALA A 101 -12.20 -17.66 7.06
N SER A 102 -12.16 -18.79 6.33
CA SER A 102 -12.24 -18.79 4.85
C SER A 102 -13.62 -18.33 4.37
N VAL A 103 -14.70 -18.78 5.01
CA VAL A 103 -16.07 -18.33 4.71
C VAL A 103 -16.22 -16.84 4.99
N ALA A 104 -15.73 -16.36 6.14
CA ALA A 104 -15.74 -14.95 6.48
C ALA A 104 -14.94 -14.10 5.48
N LEU A 105 -13.77 -14.58 5.03
CA LEU A 105 -12.94 -13.89 4.04
C LEU A 105 -13.64 -13.80 2.69
N ARG A 106 -14.21 -14.92 2.21
CA ARG A 106 -14.98 -14.94 0.96
C ARG A 106 -16.12 -13.93 1.01
N ARG A 107 -16.91 -13.93 2.09
CA ARG A 107 -18.02 -13.01 2.28
C ARG A 107 -17.55 -11.56 2.34
N ALA A 108 -16.56 -11.25 3.19
CA ALA A 108 -16.08 -9.89 3.38
C ALA A 108 -15.51 -9.29 2.08
N LEU A 109 -14.69 -10.06 1.35
CA LEU A 109 -14.11 -9.59 0.10
C LEU A 109 -15.15 -9.49 -1.02
N GLY A 110 -16.06 -10.46 -1.13
CA GLY A 110 -17.16 -10.43 -2.10
C GLY A 110 -18.08 -9.22 -1.91
N GLU A 111 -18.52 -8.98 -0.67
CA GLU A 111 -19.35 -7.82 -0.35
C GLU A 111 -18.61 -6.49 -0.53
N GLY A 112 -17.33 -6.43 -0.14
CA GLY A 112 -16.49 -5.25 -0.35
C GLY A 112 -16.32 -4.90 -1.83
N VAL A 113 -16.21 -5.91 -2.70
CA VAL A 113 -16.19 -5.71 -4.16
C VAL A 113 -17.57 -5.29 -4.66
N ARG A 114 -18.63 -6.03 -4.31
CA ARG A 114 -20.00 -5.80 -4.78
C ARG A 114 -20.44 -4.35 -4.55
N VAL A 115 -20.30 -3.84 -3.32
CA VAL A 115 -20.72 -2.47 -2.94
C VAL A 115 -20.05 -1.39 -3.81
N ARG A 116 -18.88 -1.67 -4.38
CA ARG A 116 -18.11 -0.70 -5.18
C ARG A 116 -18.37 -0.78 -6.68
N VAL A 117 -18.82 -1.92 -7.18
CA VAL A 117 -18.98 -2.16 -8.62
C VAL A 117 -20.45 -2.25 -9.06
N GLU A 118 -21.35 -2.52 -8.13
CA GLU A 118 -22.77 -2.63 -8.43
C GLU A 118 -23.34 -1.29 -8.93
N GLY A 119 -23.96 -1.31 -10.12
CA GLY A 119 -24.57 -0.14 -10.73
C GLY A 119 -23.60 0.90 -11.32
N VAL A 120 -22.30 0.60 -11.39
CA VAL A 120 -21.29 1.54 -11.93
C VAL A 120 -20.37 0.86 -12.94
N THR A 121 -19.82 1.64 -13.88
CA THR A 121 -18.80 1.15 -14.81
C THR A 121 -17.47 0.98 -14.08
N ALA A 122 -17.11 -0.27 -13.79
CA ALA A 122 -15.92 -0.61 -13.03
C ALA A 122 -14.76 -1.09 -13.92
N THR A 123 -13.55 -0.70 -13.52
CA THR A 123 -12.29 -1.26 -14.01
C THR A 123 -11.54 -1.93 -12.86
N THR A 124 -10.62 -2.82 -13.18
CA THR A 124 -9.75 -3.49 -12.20
C THR A 124 -8.39 -3.75 -12.80
N ASP A 125 -7.34 -3.71 -12.00
CA ASP A 125 -6.08 -4.33 -12.41
C ASP A 125 -6.31 -5.83 -12.70
N LEU A 126 -5.54 -6.37 -13.64
CA LEU A 126 -5.62 -7.77 -14.04
C LEU A 126 -4.23 -8.29 -14.41
N ALA A 127 -3.57 -8.96 -13.46
CA ALA A 127 -2.23 -9.50 -13.68
C ALA A 127 -1.80 -10.47 -12.59
N GLY A 128 -2.09 -10.14 -11.31
CA GLY A 128 -1.71 -10.91 -10.13
C GLY A 128 -2.86 -11.76 -9.58
N MET A 129 -2.55 -12.69 -8.67
CA MET A 129 -3.59 -13.49 -7.98
C MET A 129 -4.62 -12.59 -7.28
N ASP A 130 -4.16 -11.54 -6.58
CA ASP A 130 -5.06 -10.63 -5.84
C ASP A 130 -6.02 -9.90 -6.77
N SER A 131 -5.46 -9.23 -7.79
CA SER A 131 -6.23 -8.48 -8.77
C SER A 131 -7.15 -9.39 -9.59
N THR A 132 -6.72 -10.62 -9.90
CA THR A 132 -7.57 -11.62 -10.56
C THR A 132 -8.73 -12.03 -9.66
N THR A 133 -8.51 -12.27 -8.36
CA THR A 133 -9.62 -12.55 -7.43
C THR A 133 -10.65 -11.43 -7.42
N LEU A 134 -10.21 -10.15 -7.36
CA LEU A 134 -11.12 -9.00 -7.41
C LEU A 134 -11.86 -8.91 -8.74
N ALA A 135 -11.17 -9.11 -9.87
CA ALA A 135 -11.77 -9.09 -11.20
C ALA A 135 -12.85 -10.16 -11.37
N LEU A 136 -12.62 -11.36 -10.84
CA LEU A 136 -13.57 -12.46 -10.89
C LEU A 136 -14.79 -12.23 -10.00
N LEU A 137 -14.59 -11.63 -8.82
CA LEU A 137 -15.70 -11.22 -7.94
C LEU A 137 -16.51 -10.07 -8.57
N ALA A 138 -15.84 -9.10 -9.19
CA ALA A 138 -16.49 -7.98 -9.86
C ALA A 138 -17.31 -8.44 -11.06
N ALA A 139 -16.79 -9.38 -11.86
CA ALA A 139 -17.49 -9.95 -13.01
C ALA A 139 -18.78 -10.70 -12.65
N GLN A 140 -18.91 -11.18 -11.40
CA GLN A 140 -20.15 -11.78 -10.89
C GLN A 140 -21.24 -10.73 -10.59
N CYS A 141 -20.84 -9.48 -10.36
CA CYS A 141 -21.75 -8.38 -10.04
C CYS A 141 -22.20 -7.61 -11.30
N GLY A 142 -21.43 -7.67 -12.38
CA GLY A 142 -21.73 -7.03 -13.65
C GLY A 142 -20.51 -6.95 -14.57
N PRO A 143 -20.65 -6.32 -15.76
CA PRO A 143 -19.53 -6.13 -16.68
C PRO A 143 -18.40 -5.30 -16.04
N VAL A 144 -17.17 -5.80 -16.13
CA VAL A 144 -15.97 -5.16 -15.59
C VAL A 144 -14.84 -5.21 -16.62
N THR A 145 -14.03 -4.15 -16.66
CA THR A 145 -12.84 -4.09 -17.52
C THR A 145 -11.56 -4.35 -16.73
N GLY A 146 -10.93 -5.50 -16.96
CA GLY A 146 -9.63 -5.87 -16.41
C GLY A 146 -8.47 -5.34 -17.24
N ILE A 147 -7.54 -4.64 -16.60
CA ILE A 147 -6.44 -3.95 -17.26
C ILE A 147 -5.10 -4.61 -16.92
N THR A 148 -4.35 -4.96 -17.96
CA THR A 148 -3.03 -5.58 -17.84
C THR A 148 -1.97 -4.68 -18.46
N LEU A 149 -1.07 -4.16 -17.64
CA LEU A 149 0.13 -3.47 -18.13
C LEU A 149 1.13 -4.51 -18.65
N HIS A 150 1.73 -4.26 -19.81
CA HIS A 150 2.79 -5.13 -20.35
C HIS A 150 3.84 -4.31 -21.11
N PRO A 151 5.12 -4.73 -21.17
CA PRO A 151 6.11 -4.05 -21.99
C PRO A 151 5.71 -4.00 -23.47
N ALA A 152 5.84 -2.83 -24.11
CA ALA A 152 5.57 -2.67 -25.53
C ALA A 152 6.49 -3.59 -26.36
N GLY A 153 5.93 -4.23 -27.40
CA GLY A 153 6.64 -5.21 -28.22
C GLY A 153 6.74 -6.61 -27.60
N VAL A 154 6.42 -6.78 -26.32
CA VAL A 154 6.30 -8.09 -25.68
C VAL A 154 4.84 -8.51 -25.71
N SER A 155 4.53 -9.52 -26.53
CA SER A 155 3.16 -9.99 -26.74
C SER A 155 2.87 -11.34 -26.08
N HIS A 156 3.81 -11.92 -25.33
CA HIS A 156 3.66 -13.21 -24.64
C HIS A 156 4.59 -13.26 -23.42
N GLY A 157 4.23 -14.05 -22.42
CA GLY A 157 4.97 -14.22 -21.18
C GLY A 157 4.47 -13.34 -20.03
N GLY A 158 4.89 -13.71 -18.81
CA GLY A 158 4.65 -12.92 -17.61
C GLY A 158 3.17 -12.80 -17.25
N ASP A 159 2.76 -11.61 -16.81
CA ASP A 159 1.41 -11.33 -16.32
C ASP A 159 0.35 -11.33 -17.45
N LEU A 160 0.78 -11.08 -18.68
CA LEU A 160 -0.10 -11.02 -19.85
C LEU A 160 -0.73 -12.39 -20.18
N ASP A 161 0.03 -13.47 -20.03
CA ASP A 161 -0.47 -14.83 -20.29
C ASP A 161 -1.54 -15.22 -19.25
N TYR A 162 -1.34 -14.84 -17.99
CA TYR A 162 -2.32 -15.07 -16.92
C TYR A 162 -3.63 -14.33 -17.19
N ALA A 163 -3.57 -13.07 -17.60
CA ALA A 163 -4.74 -12.29 -17.96
C ALA A 163 -5.46 -12.87 -19.19
N ARG A 164 -4.71 -13.29 -20.22
CA ARG A 164 -5.27 -13.88 -21.45
C ARG A 164 -5.84 -15.29 -21.28
N ALA A 165 -5.42 -16.02 -20.25
CA ALA A 165 -6.01 -17.30 -19.91
C ALA A 165 -7.42 -17.17 -19.30
N LEU A 166 -7.84 -15.96 -18.86
CA LEU A 166 -9.13 -15.74 -18.19
C LEU A 166 -10.28 -15.55 -19.18
N THR A 167 -10.99 -16.61 -19.51
CA THR A 167 -12.25 -16.52 -20.28
C THR A 167 -13.43 -16.55 -19.32
N VAL A 168 -13.91 -15.37 -18.92
CA VAL A 168 -14.98 -15.22 -17.92
C VAL A 168 -16.08 -14.29 -18.47
N PRO A 169 -17.36 -14.70 -18.43
CA PRO A 169 -18.47 -13.83 -18.81
C PRO A 169 -18.44 -12.52 -18.02
N GLY A 170 -18.64 -11.38 -18.70
CA GLY A 170 -18.62 -10.06 -18.07
C GLY A 170 -17.23 -9.46 -17.83
N LEU A 171 -16.13 -10.21 -18.04
CA LEU A 171 -14.77 -9.66 -17.92
C LEU A 171 -14.22 -9.25 -19.30
N HIS A 172 -14.22 -7.96 -19.58
CA HIS A 172 -13.52 -7.38 -20.73
C HIS A 172 -12.04 -7.17 -20.37
N ARG A 173 -11.12 -7.55 -21.25
CA ARG A 173 -9.68 -7.48 -20.97
C ARG A 173 -9.01 -6.49 -21.89
N VAL A 174 -8.29 -5.54 -21.31
CA VAL A 174 -7.54 -4.50 -22.02
C VAL A 174 -6.06 -4.65 -21.66
N ALA A 175 -5.21 -4.72 -22.69
CA ALA A 175 -3.77 -4.73 -22.51
C ALA A 175 -3.21 -3.33 -22.83
N LEU A 176 -2.51 -2.72 -21.87
CA LEU A 176 -1.89 -1.41 -22.03
C LEU A 176 -0.38 -1.54 -22.23
N PRO A 177 0.15 -1.17 -23.41
CA PRO A 177 1.57 -1.27 -23.69
C PRO A 177 2.39 -0.20 -22.97
N LEU A 178 3.39 -0.64 -22.21
CA LEU A 178 4.37 0.19 -21.53
C LEU A 178 5.49 0.58 -22.50
N THR A 179 5.56 1.87 -22.83
CA THR A 179 6.62 2.45 -23.67
C THR A 179 7.62 3.20 -22.76
N PRO A 180 8.76 3.71 -23.28
CA PRO A 180 9.70 4.47 -22.48
C PRO A 180 9.09 5.66 -21.71
N ARG A 181 7.98 6.23 -22.18
CA ARG A 181 7.28 7.33 -21.48
C ARG A 181 6.66 6.88 -20.15
N HIS A 182 6.36 5.59 -20.01
CA HIS A 182 5.79 4.99 -18.79
C HIS A 182 6.86 4.48 -17.83
N LEU A 183 8.16 4.66 -18.13
CA LEU A 183 9.21 4.21 -17.23
C LEU A 183 9.24 5.06 -15.95
N PRO A 184 9.67 4.48 -14.81
CA PRO A 184 9.85 5.22 -13.57
C PRO A 184 10.74 6.46 -13.75
N PHE A 185 10.41 7.52 -13.00
CA PHE A 185 11.04 8.83 -12.95
C PHE A 185 10.87 9.69 -14.22
N THR A 186 10.13 9.21 -15.20
CA THR A 186 9.78 9.99 -16.39
C THR A 186 8.83 11.12 -16.02
N GLU A 187 8.95 12.25 -16.72
CA GLU A 187 8.00 13.36 -16.60
C GLU A 187 6.59 12.91 -16.98
N ALA A 188 5.60 13.38 -16.23
CA ALA A 188 4.19 13.09 -16.47
C ALA A 188 3.55 14.27 -17.21
N ASP A 189 2.57 13.98 -18.06
CA ASP A 189 1.81 15.01 -18.78
C ASP A 189 0.91 15.84 -17.84
N VAL A 190 0.59 15.28 -16.67
CA VAL A 190 -0.18 15.93 -15.61
C VAL A 190 0.70 16.16 -14.38
N ALA A 191 0.53 17.33 -13.77
CA ALA A 191 1.24 17.67 -12.54
C ALA A 191 0.92 16.65 -11.44
N LEU A 192 1.95 16.23 -10.69
CA LEU A 192 1.77 15.38 -9.51
C LEU A 192 0.97 16.17 -8.45
N PRO A 193 -0.24 15.72 -8.08
CA PRO A 193 -1.02 16.38 -7.03
C PRO A 193 -0.33 16.18 -5.67
N ALA A 194 -0.53 17.14 -4.78
CA ALA A 194 -0.09 16.97 -3.40
C ALA A 194 -1.07 16.07 -2.62
N THR A 195 -0.51 15.15 -1.84
CA THR A 195 -1.23 14.20 -0.99
C THR A 195 -0.94 14.49 0.49
N ASP A 196 -1.64 13.80 1.40
CA ASP A 196 -1.46 13.96 2.85
C ASP A 196 -0.07 13.52 3.31
N GLU A 197 0.51 12.55 2.57
CA GLU A 197 1.86 12.00 2.73
C GLU A 197 2.42 11.57 1.38
N PRO A 198 3.75 11.39 1.21
CA PRO A 198 4.33 11.03 -0.08
C PRO A 198 3.80 9.70 -0.62
N ALA A 199 3.08 9.73 -1.75
CA ALA A 199 2.44 8.56 -2.33
C ALA A 199 3.45 7.53 -2.86
N PRO A 200 3.26 6.22 -2.58
CA PRO A 200 4.07 5.13 -3.12
C PRO A 200 4.41 5.22 -4.62
N SER A 201 3.45 5.63 -5.44
CA SER A 201 3.52 5.67 -6.90
C SER A 201 4.10 6.97 -7.44
N THR A 202 4.58 7.87 -6.58
CA THR A 202 5.26 9.11 -7.01
C THR A 202 6.37 8.84 -8.06
N PRO A 203 7.26 7.84 -7.89
CA PRO A 203 8.27 7.52 -8.90
C PRO A 203 7.70 7.02 -10.23
N VAL A 204 6.46 6.55 -10.26
CA VAL A 204 5.80 5.99 -11.45
C VAL A 204 4.57 6.80 -11.84
N TRP A 205 4.50 8.08 -11.43
CA TRP A 205 3.33 8.91 -11.64
C TRP A 205 2.95 9.05 -13.11
N SER A 206 3.93 9.17 -14.01
CA SER A 206 3.67 9.20 -15.46
C SER A 206 2.95 7.94 -15.95
N MET A 207 3.31 6.76 -15.43
CA MET A 207 2.61 5.51 -15.75
C MET A 207 1.20 5.45 -15.15
N LEU A 208 1.10 5.73 -13.83
CA LEU A 208 -0.17 5.63 -13.11
C LEU A 208 -1.20 6.62 -13.63
N SER A 209 -0.81 7.88 -13.84
CA SER A 209 -1.71 8.91 -14.36
C SER A 209 -2.21 8.59 -15.77
N ASN A 210 -1.36 8.05 -16.65
CA ASN A 210 -1.81 7.63 -17.96
C ASN A 210 -2.77 6.43 -17.88
N GLN A 211 -2.45 5.42 -17.06
CA GLN A 211 -3.34 4.28 -16.82
C GLN A 211 -4.72 4.72 -16.32
N LEU A 212 -4.76 5.63 -15.35
CA LEU A 212 -6.00 6.18 -14.81
C LEU A 212 -6.73 7.03 -15.85
N TRP A 213 -6.03 7.82 -16.66
CA TRP A 213 -6.65 8.62 -17.71
C TRP A 213 -7.33 7.76 -18.80
N GLU A 214 -6.69 6.67 -19.21
CA GLU A 214 -7.28 5.67 -20.12
C GLU A 214 -8.55 5.04 -19.52
N MET A 215 -8.58 4.80 -18.20
CA MET A 215 -9.78 4.30 -17.52
C MET A 215 -10.90 5.34 -17.46
N ALA A 216 -10.56 6.59 -17.16
CA ALA A 216 -11.53 7.68 -17.08
C ALA A 216 -12.17 7.94 -18.44
N THR A 217 -11.37 7.93 -19.51
CA THR A 217 -11.84 8.09 -20.90
C THR A 217 -12.68 6.91 -21.38
N ALA A 218 -12.42 5.70 -20.87
CA ALA A 218 -13.30 4.54 -21.05
C ALA A 218 -14.60 4.60 -20.21
N GLY A 219 -14.84 5.69 -19.48
CA GLY A 219 -16.05 5.91 -18.68
C GLY A 219 -16.05 5.18 -17.33
N SER A 220 -14.90 4.73 -16.85
CA SER A 220 -14.80 4.07 -15.55
C SER A 220 -14.98 5.08 -14.41
N ALA A 221 -15.98 4.84 -13.55
CA ALA A 221 -16.20 5.62 -12.34
C ALA A 221 -15.42 5.04 -11.15
N CYS A 222 -15.12 3.73 -11.18
CA CYS A 222 -14.55 2.96 -10.09
C CYS A 222 -13.39 2.10 -10.62
N HIS A 223 -12.23 2.18 -9.96
CA HIS A 223 -11.08 1.34 -10.26
C HIS A 223 -10.66 0.50 -9.05
N LEU A 224 -10.65 -0.82 -9.20
CA LEU A 224 -10.20 -1.75 -8.16
C LEU A 224 -8.72 -2.12 -8.35
N THR A 225 -7.93 -2.04 -7.27
CA THR A 225 -6.55 -2.54 -7.29
C THR A 225 -6.37 -3.71 -6.32
N GLY A 226 -5.37 -4.56 -6.61
CA GLY A 226 -4.95 -5.64 -5.73
C GLY A 226 -4.11 -5.19 -4.53
N ASP A 227 -3.96 -3.88 -4.28
CA ASP A 227 -3.15 -3.37 -3.18
C ASP A 227 -3.65 -3.87 -1.83
N GLY A 228 -2.70 -4.22 -0.97
CA GLY A 228 -2.97 -4.84 0.33
C GLY A 228 -2.97 -6.37 0.32
N GLY A 229 -3.22 -7.01 -0.82
CA GLY A 229 -3.24 -8.48 -0.93
C GLY A 229 -1.90 -9.13 -0.57
N ASP A 230 -0.77 -8.58 -1.06
CA ASP A 230 0.56 -9.04 -0.65
C ASP A 230 0.81 -8.83 0.86
N GLY A 231 0.30 -7.74 1.45
CA GLY A 231 0.39 -7.50 2.88
C GLY A 231 -0.34 -8.58 3.68
N LEU A 232 -1.57 -8.92 3.28
CA LEU A 232 -2.38 -9.91 3.98
C LEU A 232 -1.87 -11.34 3.80
N PHE A 233 -1.44 -11.72 2.60
CA PHE A 233 -1.22 -13.13 2.23
C PHE A 233 0.24 -13.52 1.97
N LEU A 234 1.19 -12.56 2.00
CA LEU A 234 2.64 -12.79 1.88
C LEU A 234 3.43 -12.13 3.02
N SER A 235 2.82 -12.02 4.20
CA SER A 235 3.46 -11.38 5.35
C SER A 235 4.72 -12.09 5.85
N ALA A 236 5.49 -11.36 6.66
CA ALA A 236 6.69 -11.86 7.30
C ALA A 236 6.40 -13.10 8.18
N PRO A 237 7.39 -13.99 8.42
CA PRO A 237 7.19 -15.23 9.17
C PRO A 237 7.09 -14.99 10.69
N THR A 238 6.22 -14.10 11.11
CA THR A 238 6.00 -13.72 12.52
C THR A 238 5.47 -14.90 13.34
N HIS A 239 4.84 -15.89 12.70
CA HIS A 239 4.39 -17.14 13.33
C HIS A 239 5.52 -17.95 14.00
N LEU A 240 6.78 -17.73 13.61
CA LEU A 240 7.93 -18.34 14.27
C LEU A 240 7.98 -17.97 15.76
N ALA A 241 7.54 -16.77 16.15
CA ALA A 241 7.45 -16.40 17.58
C ALA A 241 6.38 -17.22 18.31
N SER A 242 5.21 -17.45 17.69
CA SER A 242 4.17 -18.30 18.26
C SER A 242 4.66 -19.74 18.49
N LEU A 243 5.50 -20.28 17.58
CA LEU A 243 6.06 -21.62 17.74
C LEU A 243 7.04 -21.73 18.93
N VAL A 244 7.75 -20.65 19.25
CA VAL A 244 8.58 -20.56 20.47
C VAL A 244 7.69 -20.62 21.71
N HIS A 245 6.62 -19.80 21.76
CA HIS A 245 5.68 -19.79 22.88
C HIS A 245 4.96 -21.12 23.09
N GLN A 246 4.64 -21.84 22.01
CA GLN A 246 4.00 -23.17 22.07
C GLN A 246 5.00 -24.33 22.27
N VAL A 247 6.30 -24.04 22.46
CA VAL A 247 7.35 -25.07 22.67
C VAL A 247 7.45 -26.06 21.50
N ARG A 248 7.15 -25.63 20.27
CA ARG A 248 7.16 -26.47 19.05
C ARG A 248 8.49 -26.38 18.30
N TRP A 249 9.59 -26.81 18.93
CA TRP A 249 10.97 -26.62 18.43
C TRP A 249 11.25 -27.24 17.05
N LEU A 250 10.79 -28.47 16.80
CA LEU A 250 10.99 -29.15 15.51
C LEU A 250 10.33 -28.38 14.36
N ARG A 251 9.13 -27.86 14.60
CA ARG A 251 8.40 -27.06 13.60
C ARG A 251 9.04 -25.69 13.41
N LEU A 252 9.48 -25.05 14.49
CA LEU A 252 10.24 -23.79 14.42
C LEU A 252 11.47 -23.93 13.52
N LEU A 253 12.29 -24.96 13.74
CA LEU A 253 13.51 -25.19 12.96
C LEU A 253 13.19 -25.47 11.48
N ARG A 254 12.20 -26.33 11.21
CA ARG A 254 11.75 -26.64 9.85
C ARG A 254 11.27 -25.40 9.11
N ASP A 255 10.37 -24.63 9.72
CA ASP A 255 9.79 -23.44 9.09
C ASP A 255 10.85 -22.36 8.90
N ALA A 256 11.71 -22.13 9.90
CA ALA A 256 12.82 -21.18 9.78
C ALA A 256 13.78 -21.57 8.66
N MET A 257 14.08 -22.87 8.47
CA MET A 257 14.88 -23.35 7.35
C MET A 257 14.20 -23.16 6.00
N ASP A 258 12.90 -23.43 5.90
CA ASP A 258 12.16 -23.23 4.66
C ASP A 258 12.14 -21.75 4.27
N TRP A 259 11.88 -20.85 5.21
CA TRP A 259 11.96 -19.41 5.01
C TRP A 259 13.36 -18.93 4.66
N ALA A 260 14.39 -19.49 5.29
CA ALA A 260 15.79 -19.19 5.01
C ALA A 260 16.19 -19.60 3.58
N ARG A 261 15.78 -20.80 3.15
CA ARG A 261 16.00 -21.29 1.77
C ARG A 261 15.29 -20.40 0.76
N LEU A 262 14.03 -20.09 1.04
CA LEU A 262 13.17 -19.28 0.19
C LEU A 262 13.72 -17.86 -0.02
N ARG A 263 14.29 -17.26 1.03
CA ARG A 263 14.90 -15.92 1.00
C ARG A 263 16.40 -15.92 0.71
N ARG A 264 17.00 -17.10 0.49
CA ARG A 264 18.45 -17.30 0.29
C ARG A 264 19.29 -16.59 1.36
N GLN A 265 18.95 -16.85 2.62
CA GLN A 265 19.62 -16.27 3.80
C GLN A 265 19.90 -17.34 4.85
N SER A 266 20.70 -16.99 5.86
CA SER A 266 20.88 -17.86 7.04
C SER A 266 19.58 -17.94 7.85
N PRO A 267 19.26 -19.11 8.45
CA PRO A 267 18.13 -19.23 9.38
C PRO A 267 18.40 -18.60 10.75
N ARG A 268 19.68 -18.38 11.12
CA ARG A 268 20.06 -17.88 12.46
C ARG A 268 19.37 -16.57 12.85
N PRO A 269 19.29 -15.53 11.99
CA PRO A 269 18.60 -14.28 12.34
C PRO A 269 17.10 -14.47 12.57
N LEU A 270 16.46 -15.38 11.84
CA LEU A 270 15.02 -15.68 12.01
C LEU A 270 14.77 -16.36 13.36
N ILE A 271 15.56 -17.40 13.68
CA ILE A 271 15.45 -18.13 14.95
C ILE A 271 15.78 -17.21 16.13
N SER A 272 16.86 -16.43 16.03
CA SER A 272 17.28 -15.52 17.09
C SER A 272 16.28 -14.39 17.34
N ALA A 273 15.65 -13.84 16.30
CA ALA A 273 14.58 -12.87 16.46
C ALA A 273 13.33 -13.49 17.11
N ALA A 274 12.96 -14.71 16.72
CA ALA A 274 11.85 -15.45 17.32
C ALA A 274 12.09 -15.77 18.80
N LEU A 275 13.28 -16.26 19.17
CA LEU A 275 13.65 -16.59 20.55
C LEU A 275 13.69 -15.35 21.47
N ARG A 276 14.07 -14.19 20.92
CA ARG A 276 14.09 -12.91 21.66
C ARG A 276 12.72 -12.24 21.76
N GLY A 277 11.66 -12.87 21.25
CA GLY A 277 10.32 -12.28 21.22
C GLY A 277 10.22 -11.04 20.33
N ASN A 278 11.22 -10.77 19.48
CA ASN A 278 11.23 -9.60 18.60
C ASN A 278 10.52 -9.92 17.28
N THR A 279 9.22 -10.16 17.39
CA THR A 279 8.27 -10.50 16.31
C THR A 279 8.43 -9.61 15.08
N ALA A 280 8.55 -8.31 15.30
CA ALA A 280 8.64 -7.32 14.23
C ALA A 280 10.00 -7.27 13.52
N GLN A 281 11.09 -7.80 14.11
CA GLN A 281 12.36 -7.99 13.39
C GLN A 281 12.40 -9.30 12.60
N ILE A 282 11.48 -10.24 12.85
CA ILE A 282 11.47 -11.53 12.15
C ILE A 282 11.26 -11.30 10.65
N GLY A 283 12.29 -11.62 9.87
CA GLY A 283 12.24 -11.47 8.42
C GLY A 283 12.36 -10.03 7.92
N ARG A 284 12.62 -9.04 8.79
CA ARG A 284 13.04 -7.71 8.37
C ARG A 284 14.57 -7.66 8.30
N THR A 285 15.09 -7.10 7.21
CA THR A 285 16.51 -6.77 7.13
C THR A 285 16.72 -5.39 7.71
N ALA A 286 17.41 -5.28 8.85
CA ALA A 286 17.84 -3.99 9.37
C ALA A 286 18.74 -3.32 8.33
N ARG A 287 18.26 -2.23 7.74
CA ARG A 287 19.07 -1.42 6.82
C ARG A 287 19.89 -0.45 7.67
N PRO A 288 21.18 -0.19 7.41
CA PRO A 288 21.89 0.88 8.09
C PRO A 288 21.27 2.24 7.74
N ARG A 289 21.40 3.23 8.62
CA ARG A 289 20.97 4.61 8.34
C ARG A 289 21.65 5.07 7.03
N PRO A 290 20.90 5.61 6.06
CA PRO A 290 21.52 6.12 4.84
C PRO A 290 22.44 7.31 5.16
N ALA A 291 23.61 7.35 4.53
CA ALA A 291 24.57 8.45 4.70
C ALA A 291 24.03 9.81 4.24
N TRP A 292 22.99 9.81 3.39
CA TRP A 292 22.33 11.02 2.92
C TRP A 292 21.27 11.55 3.86
N LEU A 293 20.84 10.80 4.87
CA LEU A 293 19.89 11.29 5.87
C LEU A 293 20.69 12.03 6.94
N SER A 294 20.41 13.31 7.15
CA SER A 294 21.26 14.22 7.94
C SER A 294 20.73 14.42 9.36
N VAL A 295 19.41 14.38 9.54
CA VAL A 295 18.78 14.52 10.86
C VAL A 295 18.69 13.21 11.62
N PRO A 296 18.75 13.22 12.97
CA PRO A 296 18.43 12.05 13.79
C PRO A 296 17.06 11.46 13.41
N VAL A 297 16.97 10.13 13.42
CA VAL A 297 15.68 9.46 13.19
C VAL A 297 15.14 9.08 14.57
N PRO A 298 13.91 9.49 14.92
CA PRO A 298 13.29 9.03 16.16
C PRO A 298 13.27 7.50 16.17
N ALA A 299 13.47 6.90 17.34
CA ALA A 299 13.34 5.46 17.49
C ALA A 299 11.93 5.06 17.00
N VAL A 300 11.86 4.19 16.00
CA VAL A 300 10.59 3.60 15.59
C VAL A 300 10.15 2.72 16.76
N SER A 301 9.06 3.10 17.43
CA SER A 301 8.36 2.25 18.37
C SER A 301 7.74 1.11 17.59
N VAL A 302 8.56 0.09 17.36
CA VAL A 302 8.09 -1.22 17.02
C VAL A 302 7.26 -1.71 18.21
N PRO A 303 6.01 -2.18 18.03
CA PRO A 303 5.26 -2.75 19.14
C PRO A 303 6.12 -3.81 19.82
N GLU A 304 6.61 -3.50 21.02
CA GLU A 304 7.34 -4.47 21.84
C GLU A 304 6.29 -5.42 22.40
N GLY A 305 6.30 -6.66 21.92
CA GLY A 305 5.29 -7.64 22.31
C GLY A 305 5.36 -8.94 21.51
N SER A 306 5.04 -10.03 22.20
CA SER A 306 4.91 -11.39 21.66
C SER A 306 3.67 -11.59 20.79
N ASP A 307 2.76 -10.62 20.74
CA ASP A 307 1.51 -10.74 19.98
C ASP A 307 1.76 -10.59 18.47
N VAL A 308 1.82 -11.75 17.82
CA VAL A 308 2.01 -11.91 16.37
C VAL A 308 0.90 -11.22 15.58
N ASP A 309 -0.32 -11.20 16.11
CA ASP A 309 -1.47 -10.60 15.42
C ASP A 309 -1.46 -9.08 15.53
N ALA A 310 -1.10 -8.53 16.69
CA ALA A 310 -0.91 -7.09 16.84
C ALA A 310 0.16 -6.54 15.87
N VAL A 311 1.30 -7.23 15.73
CA VAL A 311 2.35 -6.83 14.77
C VAL A 311 1.91 -6.95 13.33
N PHE A 312 1.16 -8.01 12.99
CA PHE A 312 0.60 -8.17 11.65
C PHE A 312 -0.42 -7.06 11.34
N VAL A 313 -1.37 -6.80 12.24
CA VAL A 313 -2.36 -5.72 12.12
C VAL A 313 -1.68 -4.37 11.95
N ALA A 314 -0.71 -4.03 12.81
CA ALA A 314 0.03 -2.77 12.72
C ALA A 314 0.77 -2.62 11.37
N SER A 315 1.24 -3.72 10.78
CA SER A 315 1.86 -3.69 9.44
C SER A 315 0.84 -3.39 8.34
N ILE A 316 -0.36 -3.96 8.41
CA ILE A 316 -1.45 -3.69 7.45
C ILE A 316 -1.94 -2.26 7.60
N GLN A 317 -2.08 -1.75 8.82
CA GLN A 317 -2.47 -0.36 9.07
C GLN A 317 -1.49 0.64 8.42
N ASN A 318 -0.18 0.36 8.49
CA ASN A 318 0.83 1.19 7.84
C ASN A 318 0.76 1.15 6.30
N LEU A 319 0.43 -0.02 5.74
CA LEU A 319 0.20 -0.19 4.30
C LEU A 319 -1.08 0.54 3.86
N ALA A 320 -2.18 0.39 4.61
CA ALA A 320 -3.45 1.05 4.33
C ALA A 320 -3.33 2.58 4.37
N ARG A 321 -2.62 3.13 5.37
CA ARG A 321 -2.27 4.57 5.43
C ARG A 321 -1.55 5.01 4.15
N SER A 322 -0.53 4.26 3.72
CA SER A 322 0.23 4.59 2.51
C SER A 322 -0.62 4.50 1.24
N ALA A 323 -1.54 3.54 1.19
CA ALA A 323 -2.47 3.35 0.07
C ALA A 323 -3.51 4.47 -0.02
N TYR A 324 -3.83 5.15 1.09
CA TYR A 324 -4.72 6.32 1.05
C TYR A 324 -4.12 7.46 0.21
N ALA A 325 -2.80 7.61 0.19
CA ALA A 325 -2.15 8.58 -0.70
C ALA A 325 -2.34 8.22 -2.18
N GLU A 326 -2.43 6.94 -2.55
CA GLU A 326 -2.76 6.50 -3.92
C GLU A 326 -4.20 6.86 -4.30
N ILE A 327 -5.14 6.72 -3.35
CA ILE A 327 -6.54 7.16 -3.56
C ILE A 327 -6.58 8.66 -3.85
N GLN A 328 -5.81 9.47 -3.11
CA GLN A 328 -5.73 10.91 -3.38
C GLN A 328 -5.11 11.25 -4.75
N LEU A 329 -4.18 10.43 -5.25
CA LEU A 329 -3.66 10.57 -6.61
C LEU A 329 -4.78 10.31 -7.64
N ALA A 330 -5.55 9.24 -7.47
CA ALA A 330 -6.64 8.89 -8.38
C ALA A 330 -7.82 9.88 -8.34
N ASP A 331 -8.18 10.36 -7.15
CA ASP A 331 -9.19 11.40 -6.94
C ASP A 331 -8.88 12.65 -7.77
N SER A 332 -7.58 13.01 -7.90
CA SER A 332 -7.16 14.18 -8.69
C SER A 332 -7.46 14.06 -10.19
N LEU A 333 -7.69 12.83 -10.66
CA LEU A 333 -8.06 12.48 -12.03
C LEU A 333 -9.53 12.05 -12.14
N ASN A 334 -10.34 12.31 -11.10
CA ASN A 334 -11.75 11.95 -10.99
C ASN A 334 -12.02 10.43 -11.10
N ILE A 335 -11.09 9.60 -10.64
CA ILE A 335 -11.31 8.16 -10.50
C ILE A 335 -11.41 7.79 -9.03
N SER A 336 -12.50 7.12 -8.65
CA SER A 336 -12.62 6.48 -7.35
C SER A 336 -11.82 5.19 -7.33
N LEU A 337 -10.59 5.26 -6.82
CA LEU A 337 -9.72 4.09 -6.62
C LEU A 337 -10.07 3.40 -5.31
N HIS A 338 -10.23 2.08 -5.36
CA HIS A 338 -10.57 1.28 -4.20
C HIS A 338 -9.67 0.06 -4.04
N ASN A 339 -9.37 -0.25 -2.78
CA ASN A 339 -8.51 -1.35 -2.37
C ASN A 339 -9.27 -2.27 -1.39
N PRO A 340 -10.13 -3.18 -1.87
CA PRO A 340 -10.98 -4.03 -1.01
C PRO A 340 -10.20 -4.85 0.04
N TYR A 341 -8.93 -5.17 -0.22
CA TYR A 341 -8.07 -5.86 0.75
C TYR A 341 -7.75 -5.04 2.00
N PHE A 342 -7.95 -3.71 2.00
CA PHE A 342 -7.81 -2.89 3.19
C PHE A 342 -9.12 -2.72 3.98
N ASP A 343 -10.22 -3.34 3.56
CA ASP A 343 -11.47 -3.30 4.30
C ASP A 343 -11.32 -3.97 5.67
N GLY A 344 -11.85 -3.32 6.72
CA GLY A 344 -11.73 -3.81 8.10
C GLY A 344 -12.30 -5.23 8.29
N ALA A 345 -13.39 -5.56 7.59
CA ALA A 345 -13.98 -6.90 7.60
C ALA A 345 -13.06 -7.95 6.95
N VAL A 346 -12.30 -7.59 5.92
CA VAL A 346 -11.31 -8.48 5.29
C VAL A 346 -10.14 -8.70 6.24
N LEU A 347 -9.64 -7.64 6.88
CA LEU A 347 -8.60 -7.75 7.90
C LEU A 347 -9.05 -8.64 9.07
N ASP A 348 -10.26 -8.45 9.59
CA ASP A 348 -10.83 -9.27 10.67
C ASP A 348 -10.90 -10.76 10.27
N ALA A 349 -11.41 -11.05 9.07
CA ALA A 349 -11.47 -12.42 8.56
C ALA A 349 -10.07 -13.05 8.45
N VAL A 350 -9.08 -12.33 7.92
CA VAL A 350 -7.71 -12.83 7.78
C VAL A 350 -7.07 -13.07 9.16
N VAL A 351 -7.12 -12.11 10.08
CA VAL A 351 -6.48 -12.23 11.40
C VAL A 351 -7.19 -13.27 12.28
N SER A 352 -8.46 -13.56 12.01
CA SER A 352 -9.19 -14.62 12.69
C SER A 352 -8.71 -16.02 12.36
N ALA A 353 -8.06 -16.20 11.20
CA ALA A 353 -7.49 -17.48 10.80
C ALA A 353 -6.28 -17.87 11.67
N PRO A 354 -6.09 -19.16 11.96
CA PRO A 354 -4.85 -19.66 12.56
C PRO A 354 -3.63 -19.23 11.75
N ALA A 355 -2.51 -18.96 12.43
CA ALA A 355 -1.29 -18.47 11.78
C ALA A 355 -0.81 -19.44 10.67
N GLU A 356 -0.97 -20.74 10.87
CA GLU A 356 -0.60 -21.80 9.94
C GLU A 356 -1.29 -21.69 8.57
N GLN A 357 -2.45 -21.04 8.51
CA GLN A 357 -3.16 -20.80 7.26
C GLN A 357 -2.73 -19.53 6.56
N ARG A 358 -2.30 -18.52 7.32
CA ARG A 358 -1.84 -17.24 6.78
C ARG A 358 -0.44 -17.31 6.19
N PHE A 359 0.44 -18.13 6.78
CA PHE A 359 1.87 -18.11 6.46
C PHE A 359 2.33 -19.42 5.83
N SER A 360 3.06 -19.34 4.72
CA SER A 360 3.74 -20.50 4.14
C SER A 360 5.01 -20.10 3.41
N ALA A 361 6.09 -20.86 3.66
CA ALA A 361 7.30 -20.80 2.84
C ALA A 361 7.20 -21.67 1.57
N ARG A 362 6.13 -22.47 1.44
CA ARG A 362 6.00 -23.50 0.39
C ARG A 362 4.87 -23.23 -0.58
N ARG A 363 3.81 -22.56 -0.12
CA ARG A 363 2.63 -22.21 -0.90
C ARG A 363 2.56 -20.70 -1.06
N TYR A 364 2.27 -20.25 -2.28
CA TYR A 364 2.04 -18.84 -2.56
C TYR A 364 0.61 -18.48 -2.12
N LYS A 365 0.47 -17.51 -1.20
CA LYS A 365 -0.81 -16.99 -0.69
C LYS A 365 -1.82 -18.08 -0.28
N PRO A 366 -1.45 -18.98 0.66
CA PRO A 366 -2.24 -20.18 1.00
C PRO A 366 -3.70 -19.86 1.33
N LEU A 367 -3.97 -18.92 2.25
CA LEU A 367 -5.33 -18.58 2.65
C LEU A 367 -6.19 -18.06 1.48
N LEU A 368 -5.63 -17.20 0.62
CA LEU A 368 -6.35 -16.67 -0.55
C LEU A 368 -6.61 -17.79 -1.57
N ALA A 369 -5.58 -18.60 -1.86
CA ALA A 369 -5.68 -19.71 -2.80
C ALA A 369 -6.70 -20.77 -2.34
N ASP A 370 -6.73 -21.09 -1.05
CA ASP A 370 -7.67 -22.05 -0.47
C ASP A 370 -9.11 -21.48 -0.46
N THR A 371 -9.27 -20.20 -0.10
CA THR A 371 -10.58 -19.55 -0.02
C THR A 371 -11.26 -19.40 -1.38
N PHE A 372 -10.49 -19.23 -2.45
CA PHE A 372 -10.99 -18.97 -3.81
C PHE A 372 -10.58 -20.05 -4.82
N ALA A 373 -10.35 -21.29 -4.36
CA ALA A 373 -9.88 -22.39 -5.20
C ALA A 373 -10.84 -22.75 -6.34
N ASP A 374 -12.15 -22.63 -6.11
CA ASP A 374 -13.24 -22.81 -7.09
C ASP A 374 -13.37 -21.65 -8.07
N LEU A 375 -12.86 -20.46 -7.73
CA LEU A 375 -12.96 -19.27 -8.56
C LEU A 375 -11.70 -19.05 -9.41
N LEU A 376 -10.52 -19.26 -8.83
CA LEU A 376 -9.24 -18.98 -9.48
C LEU A 376 -8.86 -20.11 -10.47
N PRO A 377 -8.42 -19.78 -11.70
CA PRO A 377 -7.94 -20.80 -12.63
C PRO A 377 -6.72 -21.55 -12.10
N ALA A 378 -6.55 -22.81 -12.51
CA ALA A 378 -5.43 -23.67 -12.10
C ALA A 378 -4.05 -23.03 -12.32
N ALA A 379 -3.87 -22.24 -13.38
CA ALA A 379 -2.64 -21.51 -13.65
C ALA A 379 -2.31 -20.49 -12.54
N HIS A 380 -3.32 -19.81 -11.98
CA HIS A 380 -3.15 -18.85 -10.90
C HIS A 380 -2.85 -19.55 -9.57
N LEU A 381 -3.49 -20.70 -9.31
CA LEU A 381 -3.26 -21.50 -8.10
C LEU A 381 -1.85 -22.12 -8.03
N THR A 382 -1.28 -22.48 -9.18
CA THR A 382 0.07 -23.07 -9.27
C THR A 382 1.17 -22.02 -9.42
N ARG A 383 0.81 -20.74 -9.52
CA ARG A 383 1.73 -19.64 -9.70
C ARG A 383 2.65 -19.47 -8.49
N ALA A 384 3.95 -19.38 -8.76
CA ALA A 384 4.98 -19.22 -7.73
C ALA A 384 5.54 -17.78 -7.61
N THR A 385 5.35 -16.92 -8.62
CA THR A 385 5.98 -15.59 -8.69
C THR A 385 5.11 -14.56 -9.39
N LYS A 386 5.14 -13.30 -8.93
CA LYS A 386 4.58 -12.13 -9.63
C LYS A 386 5.61 -11.52 -10.60
N GLY A 387 5.17 -10.87 -11.69
CA GLY A 387 6.04 -10.01 -12.49
C GLY A 387 6.76 -8.97 -11.61
N LEU A 388 8.04 -8.72 -11.90
CA LEU A 388 8.87 -7.78 -11.12
C LEU A 388 9.28 -6.61 -12.00
N PHE A 389 8.88 -5.39 -11.64
CA PHE A 389 9.24 -4.14 -12.32
C PHE A 389 10.64 -3.62 -11.97
N VAL A 390 11.49 -4.42 -11.30
CA VAL A 390 12.82 -3.98 -10.83
C VAL A 390 13.71 -3.53 -11.99
N GLY A 391 13.61 -4.22 -13.14
CA GLY A 391 14.32 -3.83 -14.36
C GLY A 391 13.93 -2.43 -14.84
N ASP A 392 12.62 -2.14 -14.84
CA ASP A 392 12.06 -0.87 -15.28
C ASP A 392 12.49 0.28 -14.37
N PHE A 393 12.56 0.06 -13.05
CA PHE A 393 13.10 1.07 -12.11
C PHE A 393 14.56 1.43 -12.42
N HIS A 394 15.40 0.44 -12.72
CA HIS A 394 16.78 0.72 -13.10
C HIS A 394 16.89 1.39 -14.47
N GLN A 395 16.08 0.96 -15.44
CA GLN A 395 16.06 1.54 -16.77
C GLN A 395 15.56 2.99 -16.75
N GLY A 396 14.41 3.23 -16.13
CA GLY A 396 13.82 4.57 -15.95
C GLY A 396 14.76 5.50 -15.20
N LEU A 397 15.42 5.02 -14.14
CA LEU A 397 16.42 5.83 -13.43
C LEU A 397 17.63 6.19 -14.30
N ARG A 398 18.10 5.28 -15.17
CA ARG A 398 19.21 5.59 -16.09
C ARG A 398 18.81 6.62 -17.13
N LEU A 399 17.64 6.46 -17.74
CA LEU A 399 17.15 7.38 -18.78
C LEU A 399 16.85 8.77 -18.22
N ASN A 400 16.33 8.84 -16.99
CA ASN A 400 15.93 10.07 -16.32
C ASN A 400 16.96 10.56 -15.28
N LEU A 401 18.22 10.11 -15.36
CA LEU A 401 19.21 10.33 -14.29
C LEU A 401 19.42 11.82 -13.98
N ARG A 402 19.53 12.68 -15.01
CA ARG A 402 19.73 14.12 -14.82
C ARG A 402 18.57 14.72 -14.01
N ARG A 403 17.33 14.49 -14.46
CA ARG A 403 16.11 14.92 -13.78
C ARG A 403 16.07 14.49 -12.31
N VAL A 404 16.40 13.22 -12.02
CA VAL A 404 16.39 12.71 -10.64
C VAL A 404 17.50 13.34 -9.78
N LEU A 405 18.68 13.61 -10.36
CA LEU A 405 19.77 14.29 -9.67
C LEU A 405 19.44 15.75 -9.35
N ASP A 406 18.70 16.42 -10.22
CA ASP A 406 18.28 17.81 -10.00
C ASP A 406 17.33 17.97 -8.80
N LEU A 407 16.65 16.89 -8.39
CA LEU A 407 15.82 16.85 -7.18
C LEU A 407 16.63 16.76 -5.88
N ALA A 408 17.93 16.42 -5.94
CA ALA A 408 18.74 16.15 -4.75
C ALA A 408 18.98 17.41 -3.89
N ASP A 409 18.97 18.59 -4.50
CA ASP A 409 19.13 19.89 -3.83
C ASP A 409 17.77 20.58 -3.56
N GLY A 410 16.68 19.81 -3.63
CA GLY A 410 15.32 20.31 -3.47
C GLY A 410 14.92 20.63 -2.02
N ARG A 411 13.61 20.68 -1.78
CA ARG A 411 13.03 21.11 -0.49
C ARG A 411 13.54 20.31 0.71
N LEU A 412 13.81 19.02 0.56
CA LEU A 412 14.35 18.19 1.64
C LEU A 412 15.76 18.62 2.06
N ALA A 413 16.59 19.06 1.12
CA ALA A 413 17.93 19.59 1.41
C ALA A 413 17.84 20.97 2.05
N ALA A 414 16.93 21.83 1.55
CA ALA A 414 16.66 23.14 2.15
C ALA A 414 16.14 23.05 3.60
N LEU A 415 15.46 21.96 3.96
CA LEU A 415 15.03 21.66 5.33
C LEU A 415 16.12 20.98 6.18
N GLY A 416 17.32 20.74 5.64
CA GLY A 416 18.41 20.06 6.34
C GLY A 416 18.17 18.58 6.60
N LEU A 417 17.12 17.98 6.02
CA LEU A 417 16.79 16.57 6.23
C LEU A 417 17.73 15.63 5.47
N VAL A 418 18.16 16.05 4.28
CA VAL A 418 19.05 15.27 3.42
C VAL A 418 20.29 16.05 3.03
N SER A 419 21.42 15.35 2.92
CA SER A 419 22.68 15.87 2.38
C SER A 419 22.76 15.56 0.87
N PRO A 420 22.84 16.58 -0.01
CA PRO A 420 22.79 16.36 -1.46
C PRO A 420 23.92 15.49 -2.02
N ALA A 421 25.17 15.71 -1.61
CA ALA A 421 26.32 14.97 -2.12
C ALA A 421 26.21 13.43 -1.94
N PRO A 422 26.00 12.89 -0.71
CA PRO A 422 25.78 11.45 -0.53
C PRO A 422 24.48 10.92 -1.16
N LEU A 423 23.47 11.78 -1.36
CA LEU A 423 22.23 11.42 -2.05
C LEU A 423 22.51 11.21 -3.55
N ARG A 424 23.16 12.17 -4.21
CA ARG A 424 23.61 12.08 -5.61
C ARG A 424 24.47 10.84 -5.84
N ALA A 425 25.43 10.57 -4.96
CA ALA A 425 26.25 9.35 -5.03
C ALA A 425 25.40 8.06 -4.94
N THR A 426 24.37 8.05 -4.10
CA THR A 426 23.44 6.90 -3.99
C THR A 426 22.58 6.73 -5.24
N ILE A 427 22.10 7.83 -5.83
CA ILE A 427 21.33 7.84 -7.08
C ILE A 427 22.18 7.30 -8.23
N HIS A 428 23.42 7.78 -8.37
CA HIS A 428 24.38 7.25 -9.35
C HIS A 428 24.66 5.76 -9.16
N ALA A 429 24.88 5.31 -7.92
CA ALA A 429 25.10 3.89 -7.65
C ALA A 429 23.87 3.02 -8.03
N ALA A 430 22.66 3.54 -7.83
CA ALA A 430 21.43 2.85 -8.19
C ALA A 430 21.21 2.79 -9.72
N SER A 431 21.57 3.84 -10.48
CA SER A 431 21.47 3.82 -11.94
C SER A 431 22.44 2.80 -12.56
N LEU A 432 23.62 2.60 -11.96
CA LEU A 432 24.58 1.56 -12.31
C LEU A 432 24.15 0.14 -11.89
N GLY A 433 23.00 -0.04 -11.24
CA GLY A 433 22.53 -1.34 -10.77
C GLY A 433 23.23 -1.87 -9.51
N ARG A 434 24.08 -1.06 -8.86
CA ARG A 434 24.85 -1.47 -7.66
C ARG A 434 23.99 -1.51 -6.39
N LYS A 435 22.83 -0.83 -6.39
CA LYS A 435 21.83 -0.86 -5.30
C LYS A 435 20.49 -1.36 -5.83
N ARG A 436 19.97 -2.47 -5.27
CA ARG A 436 18.66 -3.02 -5.66
C ARG A 436 17.51 -2.20 -5.07
N PHE A 437 16.49 -1.92 -5.88
CA PHE A 437 15.19 -1.45 -5.40
C PHE A 437 14.34 -2.64 -4.91
N GLY A 438 13.73 -2.52 -3.73
CA GLY A 438 12.73 -3.47 -3.23
C GLY A 438 13.23 -4.60 -2.30
N PRO A 439 12.30 -5.35 -1.68
CA PRO A 439 12.61 -6.52 -0.87
C PRO A 439 13.23 -7.66 -1.70
N ARG A 440 14.07 -8.51 -1.07
CA ARG A 440 14.55 -9.75 -1.70
C ARG A 440 13.36 -10.69 -1.90
N CYS A 441 12.79 -10.75 -3.10
CA CYS A 441 11.65 -11.62 -3.37
C CYS A 441 12.02 -13.04 -3.82
N TYR A 442 11.10 -13.91 -3.42
CA TYR A 442 10.89 -15.33 -3.63
C TYR A 442 11.18 -15.80 -5.07
N ARG A 443 12.31 -16.50 -5.28
CA ARG A 443 12.54 -17.30 -6.49
C ARG A 443 12.78 -18.74 -6.06
N ARG A 444 11.74 -19.59 -6.17
CA ARG A 444 11.91 -21.04 -6.01
C ARG A 444 12.82 -21.54 -7.14
N LEU A 445 13.77 -22.42 -6.80
CA LEU A 445 14.58 -23.13 -7.80
C LEU A 445 13.66 -23.97 -8.69
N PRO A 446 14.00 -24.19 -9.98
CA PRO A 446 13.33 -25.20 -10.78
C PRO A 446 13.39 -26.56 -10.07
N PRO A 447 12.39 -27.45 -10.23
CA PRO A 447 12.50 -28.81 -9.72
C PRO A 447 13.78 -29.43 -10.27
N LYS A 448 14.58 -30.06 -9.41
CA LYS A 448 15.65 -30.93 -9.87
C LYS A 448 14.98 -32.04 -10.68
N GLY A 449 15.31 -32.14 -11.97
CA GLY A 449 14.89 -33.25 -12.81
C GLY A 449 15.28 -34.58 -12.14
N GLY A 450 14.37 -35.54 -12.26
CA GLY A 450 14.69 -36.95 -12.05
C GLY A 450 15.56 -37.47 -13.18
#